data_AF-A0A942P2K2-F1
#
_entry.id   AF-A0A942P2K2-F1
#
_cell.length_a   1.000
_cell.length_b   1.000
_cell.length_c   1.000
_cell.angle_alpha   90.00
_cell.angle_beta   90.00
_cell.angle_gamma   90.00
#
_symmetry.space_group_name_H-M   'P 1'
#
loop_
_entity.id
_entity.type
_entity.pdbx_description
1 polymer ?
#
loop_
_entity_poly.entity_id
_entity_poly.type
_entity_poly.pdbx_seq_one_letter_code
_entity_poly.pdbx_strand_id
1 'polypeptide(L)'
;GEISFDLKQVPLVRYSYLRSNINRISDIINDTDDILTTLLNQIKNNSSIDYKFYATYGKSRYFTMENTAIKLDRLDISLNFKLRISSIKTDPNIVTDIKTFIQPLIEELNELEVNRSIYFSNIITKVETEFKYNQNRILSFELTKINDYNTIYQSIVNTTKSVDIMTKAELLEYVPEFIRIDLDRITIEILPI
;
A
#
# COMPACT_ATOMS: atom_id res chain seq x y z
N GLY A 1 22.16 2.39 25.41
CA GLY A 1 23.52 1.84 25.24
C GLY A 1 24.26 2.76 24.31
N GLU A 2 25.42 3.26 24.72
CA GLU A 2 26.27 4.10 23.87
C GLU A 2 26.86 3.27 22.73
N ILE A 3 26.69 3.76 21.50
CA ILE A 3 27.32 3.17 20.33
C ILE A 3 28.70 3.82 20.19
N SER A 4 29.74 3.10 20.57
CA SER A 4 31.12 3.50 20.36
C SER A 4 31.60 3.01 18.99
N PHE A 5 32.14 3.93 18.18
CA PHE A 5 32.76 3.61 16.90
C PHE A 5 34.29 3.60 17.07
N ASP A 6 34.90 2.46 16.80
CA ASP A 6 36.36 2.29 16.85
C ASP A 6 36.95 2.48 15.45
N LEU A 7 37.57 3.64 15.23
CA LEU A 7 38.18 4.03 13.95
C LEU A 7 39.54 3.32 13.78
N LYS A 8 39.52 2.16 13.11
CA LYS A 8 40.73 1.33 12.93
C LYS A 8 41.81 1.93 12.02
N GLN A 9 41.44 2.72 11.02
CA GLN A 9 42.41 3.37 10.14
C GLN A 9 41.77 4.47 9.30
N VAL A 10 42.42 5.63 9.19
CA VAL A 10 42.09 6.69 8.23
C VAL A 10 43.24 6.77 7.23
N PRO A 11 43.02 6.46 5.94
CA PRO A 11 44.08 6.59 4.95
C PRO A 11 44.47 8.06 4.78
N LEU A 12 45.68 8.42 5.20
CA LEU A 12 46.23 9.76 5.03
C LEU A 12 46.77 9.92 3.60
N VAL A 13 46.00 10.59 2.75
CA VAL A 13 46.44 10.96 1.41
C VAL A 13 47.16 12.31 1.48
N ARG A 14 48.35 12.41 0.86
CA ARG A 14 49.07 13.70 0.79
C ARG A 14 48.21 14.73 0.07
N TYR A 15 48.09 15.93 0.65
CA TYR A 15 47.31 17.03 0.07
C TYR A 15 47.71 17.39 -1.36
N SER A 16 49.01 17.32 -1.68
CA SER A 16 49.52 17.53 -3.04
C SER A 16 48.95 16.52 -4.05
N TYR A 17 48.76 15.27 -3.62
CA TYR A 17 48.18 14.20 -4.44
C TYR A 17 46.69 14.42 -4.69
N LEU A 18 45.94 14.84 -3.66
CA LEU A 18 44.54 15.21 -3.77
C LEU A 18 44.35 16.39 -4.72
N ARG A 19 45.16 17.45 -4.57
CA ARG A 19 45.06 18.66 -5.40
C ARG A 19 45.37 18.38 -6.88
N SER A 20 46.36 17.55 -7.17
CA SER A 20 46.74 17.23 -8.55
C SER A 20 45.80 16.26 -9.26
N ASN A 21 45.03 15.47 -8.51
CA ASN A 21 44.17 14.41 -9.07
C ASN A 21 42.69 14.60 -8.71
N ILE A 22 42.29 15.78 -8.25
CA ILE A 22 40.92 16.05 -7.77
C ILE A 22 39.87 15.71 -8.82
N ASN A 23 40.13 16.04 -10.09
CA ASN A 23 39.23 15.74 -11.20
C ASN A 23 39.11 14.22 -11.39
N ARG A 24 40.23 13.50 -11.41
CA ARG A 24 40.23 12.04 -11.56
C ARG A 24 39.56 11.31 -10.39
N ILE A 25 39.67 11.85 -9.17
CA ILE A 25 38.97 11.33 -7.99
C ILE A 25 37.47 11.61 -8.12
N SER A 26 37.09 12.82 -8.56
CA SER A 26 35.69 13.18 -8.81
C SER A 26 35.08 12.30 -9.89
N ASP A 27 35.80 12.04 -10.97
CA ASP A 27 35.35 11.19 -12.08
C ASP A 27 35.13 9.75 -11.58
N ILE A 28 36.05 9.19 -10.79
CA ILE A 28 35.87 7.86 -10.19
C ILE A 28 34.66 7.82 -9.24
N ILE A 29 34.44 8.87 -8.45
CA ILE A 29 33.27 8.94 -7.54
C ILE A 29 31.99 8.99 -8.36
N ASN A 30 31.93 9.82 -9.40
CA ASN A 30 30.76 9.95 -10.28
C ASN A 30 30.49 8.65 -11.04
N ASP A 31 31.52 8.03 -11.62
CA ASP A 31 31.40 6.73 -12.30
C ASP A 31 30.91 5.64 -11.34
N THR A 32 31.38 5.66 -10.09
CA THR A 32 30.92 4.71 -9.07
C THR A 32 29.46 4.97 -8.70
N ASP A 33 29.04 6.22 -8.57
CA ASP A 33 27.66 6.60 -8.28
C ASP A 33 26.70 6.22 -9.41
N ASP A 34 27.12 6.40 -10.67
CA ASP A 34 26.36 6.00 -11.86
C ASP A 34 26.20 4.47 -11.95
N ILE A 35 27.26 3.72 -11.66
CA ILE A 35 27.22 2.25 -11.60
C ILE A 35 26.29 1.80 -10.46
N LEU A 36 26.42 2.38 -9.27
CA LEU A 36 25.56 2.05 -8.13
C LEU A 36 24.10 2.36 -8.43
N THR A 37 23.80 3.50 -9.05
CA THR A 37 22.45 3.89 -9.45
C THR A 37 21.87 2.93 -10.49
N THR A 38 22.68 2.52 -11.47
CA THR A 38 22.27 1.55 -12.50
C THR A 38 21.96 0.18 -11.90
N LEU A 39 22.85 -0.32 -11.04
CA LEU A 39 22.64 -1.59 -10.32
C LEU A 39 21.38 -1.51 -9.43
N LEU A 40 21.19 -0.39 -8.73
CA LEU A 40 20.02 -0.18 -7.88
C LEU A 40 18.72 -0.16 -8.69
N ASN A 41 18.72 0.41 -9.90
CA ASN A 41 17.59 0.35 -10.82
C ASN A 41 17.32 -1.06 -11.36
N GLN A 42 18.37 -1.83 -11.68
CA GLN A 42 18.22 -3.23 -12.10
C GLN A 42 17.64 -4.09 -10.97
N ILE A 43 18.14 -3.92 -9.74
CA ILE A 43 17.60 -4.59 -8.55
C ILE A 43 16.14 -4.19 -8.36
N LYS A 44 15.82 -2.89 -8.38
CA LYS A 44 14.43 -2.42 -8.27
C LYS A 44 13.50 -3.03 -9.32
N ASN A 45 13.93 -3.12 -10.58
CA ASN A 45 13.11 -3.68 -11.64
C ASN A 45 12.93 -5.20 -11.51
N ASN A 46 13.99 -5.92 -11.15
CA ASN A 46 13.91 -7.37 -10.94
C ASN A 46 13.07 -7.70 -9.71
N SER A 47 13.30 -6.97 -8.61
CA SER A 47 12.47 -7.06 -7.41
C SER A 47 11.03 -6.61 -7.69
N SER A 48 10.77 -5.62 -8.55
CA SER A 48 9.39 -5.20 -8.89
C SER A 48 8.59 -6.34 -9.52
N ILE A 49 9.23 -7.19 -10.32
CA ILE A 49 8.61 -8.39 -10.87
C ILE A 49 8.31 -9.38 -9.73
N ASP A 50 9.26 -9.63 -8.84
CA ASP A 50 9.06 -10.51 -7.68
C ASP A 50 7.97 -9.99 -6.72
N TYR A 51 7.92 -8.69 -6.45
CA TYR A 51 6.87 -8.04 -5.63
C TYR A 51 5.48 -8.26 -6.22
N LYS A 52 5.33 -8.16 -7.55
CA LYS A 52 4.05 -8.42 -8.20
C LYS A 52 3.62 -9.87 -7.99
N PHE A 53 4.53 -10.85 -8.00
CA PHE A 53 4.18 -12.24 -7.72
C PHE A 53 3.75 -12.46 -6.26
N TYR A 54 4.43 -11.82 -5.29
CA TYR A 54 4.04 -11.88 -3.88
C TYR A 54 2.70 -11.19 -3.60
N ALA A 55 2.41 -10.07 -4.27
CA ALA A 55 1.14 -9.36 -4.13
C ALA A 55 -0.08 -10.11 -4.71
N THR A 56 0.14 -11.04 -5.65
CA THR A 56 -0.97 -11.56 -6.47
C THR A 56 -1.46 -12.97 -6.06
N TYR A 57 -0.65 -13.80 -5.40
CA TYR A 57 -0.96 -15.25 -5.28
C TYR A 57 -0.72 -15.93 -3.92
N GLY A 58 -0.68 -15.19 -2.81
CA GLY A 58 -0.46 -15.78 -1.48
C GLY A 58 -1.38 -15.25 -0.39
N LYS A 59 -1.60 -16.08 0.64
CA LYS A 59 -2.16 -15.62 1.92
C LYS A 59 -1.25 -14.54 2.47
N SER A 60 -1.83 -13.40 2.83
CA SER A 60 -1.09 -12.28 3.40
C SER A 60 -0.37 -12.68 4.68
N ARG A 61 0.88 -12.25 4.83
CA ARG A 61 1.63 -12.42 6.08
C ARG A 61 1.28 -11.35 7.11
N TYR A 62 0.93 -10.14 6.65
CA TYR A 62 0.82 -8.97 7.50
C TYR A 62 -0.58 -8.36 7.61
N PHE A 63 -1.53 -8.76 6.78
CA PHE A 63 -2.92 -8.30 6.84
C PHE A 63 -3.83 -9.37 7.42
N THR A 64 -4.58 -8.98 8.44
CA THR A 64 -5.53 -9.84 9.15
C THR A 64 -6.91 -9.20 9.20
N MET A 65 -7.96 -10.01 9.18
CA MET A 65 -9.31 -9.52 9.48
C MET A 65 -9.44 -9.30 11.00
N GLU A 66 -9.99 -8.17 11.42
CA GLU A 66 -10.16 -7.85 12.85
C GLU A 66 -10.95 -8.94 13.60
N ASN A 67 -10.60 -9.13 14.87
CA ASN A 67 -11.16 -10.14 15.77
C ASN A 67 -10.99 -11.59 15.30
N THR A 68 -10.18 -11.85 14.27
CA THR A 68 -9.80 -13.20 13.88
C THR A 68 -8.30 -13.31 13.60
N ALA A 69 -7.71 -14.44 13.97
CA ALA A 69 -6.33 -14.78 13.57
C ALA A 69 -6.23 -15.20 12.08
N ILE A 70 -7.28 -14.88 11.28
CA ILE A 70 -7.39 -15.27 9.89
C ILE A 70 -6.66 -14.24 9.05
N LYS A 71 -5.57 -14.69 8.45
CA LYS A 71 -4.81 -13.97 7.44
C LYS A 71 -5.64 -13.80 6.17
N LEU A 72 -5.50 -12.64 5.54
CA LEU A 72 -6.18 -12.34 4.27
C LEU A 72 -5.79 -13.37 3.21
N ASP A 73 -6.75 -13.94 2.49
CA ASP A 73 -6.47 -14.97 1.46
C ASP A 73 -5.64 -14.42 0.29
N ARG A 74 -5.87 -13.15 -0.05
CA ARG A 74 -5.28 -12.43 -1.17
C ARG A 74 -5.19 -10.94 -0.84
N LEU A 75 -4.11 -10.30 -1.28
CA LEU A 75 -3.89 -8.85 -1.15
C LEU A 75 -4.62 -8.03 -2.22
N ASP A 76 -5.05 -8.71 -3.29
CA ASP A 76 -5.90 -8.15 -4.34
C ASP A 76 -7.38 -8.31 -3.95
N ILE A 77 -7.96 -7.24 -3.39
CA ILE A 77 -9.24 -7.28 -2.68
C ILE A 77 -10.40 -7.12 -3.65
N SER A 78 -11.49 -7.85 -3.43
CA SER A 78 -12.79 -7.61 -4.07
C SER A 78 -13.82 -7.14 -3.05
N LEU A 79 -14.64 -6.16 -3.43
CA LEU A 79 -15.70 -5.61 -2.57
C LEU A 79 -17.02 -5.60 -3.31
N ASN A 80 -18.08 -5.96 -2.59
CA ASN A 80 -19.42 -5.99 -3.13
C ASN A 80 -20.33 -5.09 -2.31
N PHE A 81 -21.01 -4.18 -2.98
CA PHE A 81 -21.92 -3.21 -2.37
C PHE A 81 -23.31 -3.29 -2.99
N LYS A 82 -24.31 -2.89 -2.20
CA LYS A 82 -25.66 -2.59 -2.66
C LYS A 82 -25.89 -1.09 -2.60
N LEU A 83 -26.50 -0.55 -3.65
CA LEU A 83 -26.74 0.87 -3.82
C LEU A 83 -28.20 1.12 -4.15
N ARG A 84 -28.84 2.04 -3.42
CA ARG A 84 -30.14 2.61 -3.81
C ARG A 84 -29.93 4.00 -4.37
N ILE A 85 -30.35 4.23 -5.61
CA ILE A 85 -30.21 5.52 -6.29
C ILE A 85 -31.42 6.41 -5.96
N SER A 86 -31.19 7.71 -5.83
CA SER A 86 -32.29 8.67 -5.67
C SER A 86 -33.05 8.83 -6.98
N SER A 87 -34.38 8.71 -6.94
CA SER A 87 -35.27 8.84 -8.12
C SER A 87 -35.16 10.20 -8.82
N ILE A 88 -34.53 11.19 -8.19
CA ILE A 88 -34.50 12.58 -8.65
C ILE A 88 -33.43 12.78 -9.74
N LYS A 89 -32.41 11.91 -9.81
CA LYS A 89 -31.31 12.00 -10.79
C LYS A 89 -30.92 10.61 -11.30
N THR A 90 -31.31 10.29 -12.53
CA THR A 90 -30.78 9.14 -13.26
C THR A 90 -29.38 9.50 -13.75
N ASP A 91 -28.38 9.15 -12.96
CA ASP A 91 -26.99 9.43 -13.28
C ASP A 91 -26.30 8.17 -13.82
N PRO A 92 -25.95 8.15 -15.12
CA PRO A 92 -25.35 6.96 -15.74
C PRO A 92 -23.94 6.65 -15.20
N ASN A 93 -23.26 7.61 -14.57
CA ASN A 93 -21.87 7.48 -14.12
C ASN A 93 -21.73 7.24 -12.62
N ILE A 94 -22.82 7.21 -11.85
CA ILE A 94 -22.78 7.09 -10.38
C ILE A 94 -21.95 5.91 -9.88
N VAL A 95 -22.05 4.77 -10.55
CA VAL A 95 -21.29 3.56 -10.19
C VAL A 95 -19.80 3.79 -10.38
N THR A 96 -19.39 4.38 -11.50
CA THR A 96 -17.99 4.67 -11.80
C THR A 96 -17.41 5.70 -10.84
N ASP A 97 -18.17 6.74 -10.52
CA ASP A 97 -17.75 7.78 -9.57
C ASP A 97 -17.54 7.21 -8.17
N ILE A 98 -18.47 6.38 -7.68
CA ILE A 98 -18.35 5.73 -6.36
C ILE A 98 -17.14 4.79 -6.35
N LYS A 99 -16.92 3.99 -7.40
CA LYS A 99 -15.75 3.11 -7.49
C LYS A 99 -14.44 3.89 -7.42
N THR A 100 -14.35 4.97 -8.18
CA THR A 100 -13.17 5.85 -8.23
C THR A 100 -12.93 6.55 -6.89
N PHE A 101 -14.00 6.85 -6.14
CA PHE A 101 -13.90 7.42 -4.80
C PHE A 101 -13.45 6.40 -3.74
N ILE A 102 -13.89 5.14 -3.84
CA ILE A 102 -13.56 4.08 -2.87
C ILE A 102 -12.13 3.57 -3.03
N GLN A 103 -11.60 3.46 -4.25
CA GLN A 103 -10.27 2.94 -4.51
C GLN A 103 -9.16 3.59 -3.66
N PRO A 104 -8.98 4.93 -3.66
CA PRO A 104 -7.92 5.55 -2.86
C PRO A 104 -8.14 5.39 -1.35
N LEU A 105 -9.39 5.28 -0.88
CA LEU A 105 -9.68 5.05 0.53
C LEU A 105 -9.18 3.69 1.02
N ILE A 106 -9.10 2.69 0.14
CA ILE A 106 -8.59 1.34 0.46
C ILE A 106 -7.08 1.29 0.32
N GLU A 107 -6.54 1.92 -0.72
CA GLU A 107 -5.10 1.98 -0.97
C GLU A 107 -4.36 2.85 0.06
N GLU A 108 -5.05 3.69 0.83
CA GLU A 108 -4.52 4.41 2.00
C GLU A 108 -3.90 3.46 3.07
N LEU A 109 -4.28 2.17 3.09
CA LEU A 109 -3.63 1.15 3.94
C LEU A 109 -2.16 0.89 3.61
N ASN A 110 -1.73 1.24 2.41
CA ASN A 110 -0.36 1.06 1.97
C ASN A 110 0.57 2.16 2.48
N GLU A 111 0.03 3.25 3.00
CA GLU A 111 0.84 4.30 3.60
C GLU A 111 1.59 3.74 4.81
N LEU A 112 2.87 4.10 4.93
CA LEU A 112 3.89 3.46 5.78
C LEU A 112 3.67 3.61 7.31
N GLU A 113 2.47 4.00 7.75
CA GLU A 113 2.14 4.12 9.16
C GLU A 113 1.66 2.78 9.73
N VAL A 114 2.41 2.30 10.73
CA VAL A 114 2.18 1.04 11.44
C VAL A 114 0.78 1.01 12.08
N ASN A 115 0.12 -0.16 12.05
CA ASN A 115 -1.17 -0.44 12.69
C ASN A 115 -2.37 0.34 12.14
N ARG A 116 -2.31 0.80 10.89
CA ARG A 116 -3.51 1.32 10.23
C ARG A 116 -4.52 0.20 9.97
N SER A 117 -5.75 0.45 10.37
CA SER A 117 -6.90 -0.43 10.13
C SER A 117 -7.91 0.33 9.30
N ILE A 118 -8.42 -0.29 8.24
CA ILE A 118 -9.60 0.22 7.54
C ILE A 118 -10.82 -0.47 8.09
N TYR A 119 -11.75 0.34 8.56
CA TYR A 119 -13.10 -0.08 8.88
C TYR A 119 -14.01 0.21 7.69
N PHE A 120 -14.71 -0.81 7.18
CA PHE A 120 -15.63 -0.61 6.06
C PHE A 120 -16.80 0.31 6.43
N SER A 121 -17.15 0.42 7.71
CA SER A 121 -18.09 1.42 8.21
C SER A 121 -17.64 2.85 7.87
N ASN A 122 -16.35 3.18 8.01
CA ASN A 122 -15.82 4.50 7.67
C ASN A 122 -15.91 4.76 6.16
N ILE A 123 -15.69 3.74 5.32
CA ILE A 123 -15.87 3.85 3.86
C ILE A 123 -17.34 4.13 3.55
N ILE A 124 -18.27 3.39 4.14
CA ILE A 124 -19.71 3.60 3.96
C ILE A 124 -20.09 5.02 4.37
N THR A 125 -19.64 5.49 5.55
CA THR A 125 -19.91 6.85 6.03
C THR A 125 -19.33 7.92 5.10
N LYS A 126 -18.11 7.75 4.59
CA LYS A 126 -17.50 8.69 3.63
C LYS A 126 -18.29 8.73 2.32
N VAL A 127 -18.72 7.57 1.80
CA VAL A 127 -19.54 7.48 0.59
C VAL A 127 -20.91 8.12 0.79
N GLU A 128 -21.60 7.82 1.90
CA GLU A 128 -22.88 8.46 2.20
C GLU A 128 -22.72 9.98 2.38
N THR A 129 -21.70 10.45 3.11
CA THR A 129 -21.41 11.89 3.26
C THR A 129 -21.34 12.58 1.90
N GLU A 130 -20.56 12.04 0.98
CA GLU A 130 -20.36 12.66 -0.32
C GLU A 130 -21.57 12.49 -1.26
N PHE A 131 -22.04 11.27 -1.47
CA PHE A 131 -23.02 11.00 -2.52
C PHE A 131 -24.48 11.16 -2.05
N LYS A 132 -24.78 10.98 -0.76
CA LYS A 132 -26.13 11.14 -0.19
C LYS A 132 -26.35 12.56 0.30
N TYR A 133 -25.48 13.06 1.18
CA TYR A 133 -25.71 14.35 1.84
C TYR A 133 -25.23 15.55 0.98
N ASN A 134 -24.04 15.49 0.40
CA ASN A 134 -23.52 16.61 -0.40
C ASN A 134 -24.14 16.66 -1.81
N GLN A 135 -24.26 15.51 -2.48
CA GLN A 135 -24.70 15.45 -3.89
C GLN A 135 -26.16 15.01 -4.10
N ASN A 136 -26.80 14.41 -3.09
CA ASN A 136 -28.17 13.87 -3.15
C ASN A 136 -28.42 12.92 -4.33
N ARG A 137 -27.44 12.08 -4.66
CA ARG A 137 -27.47 11.11 -5.77
C ARG A 137 -27.91 9.72 -5.31
N ILE A 138 -27.70 9.38 -4.04
CA ILE A 138 -27.97 8.04 -3.50
C ILE A 138 -28.84 8.11 -2.24
N LEU A 139 -29.55 7.02 -1.93
CA LEU A 139 -30.40 6.87 -0.75
C LEU A 139 -29.74 6.01 0.34
N SER A 140 -29.14 4.90 -0.06
CA SER A 140 -28.42 3.99 0.83
C SER A 140 -27.25 3.33 0.12
N PHE A 141 -26.22 3.01 0.90
CA PHE A 141 -25.03 2.31 0.46
C PHE A 141 -24.65 1.25 1.51
N GLU A 142 -24.60 -0.01 1.12
CA GLU A 142 -24.44 -1.13 2.03
C GLU A 142 -23.36 -2.09 1.54
N LEU A 143 -22.45 -2.51 2.43
CA LEU A 143 -21.48 -3.56 2.13
C LEU A 143 -22.15 -4.93 2.24
N THR A 144 -21.89 -5.80 1.25
CA THR A 144 -22.42 -7.16 1.20
C THR A 144 -21.37 -8.25 1.28
N LYS A 145 -20.16 -8.01 0.73
CA LYS A 145 -19.11 -9.02 0.72
C LYS A 145 -17.73 -8.36 0.62
N ILE A 146 -16.74 -8.98 1.26
CA ILE A 146 -15.33 -8.67 1.10
C ILE A 146 -14.63 -9.96 0.70
N ASN A 147 -13.96 -9.99 -0.43
CA ASN A 147 -13.39 -11.21 -1.00
C ASN A 147 -14.42 -12.35 -1.05
N ASP A 148 -14.08 -13.49 -0.46
CA ASP A 148 -14.95 -14.64 -0.28
C ASP A 148 -15.56 -14.74 1.11
N TYR A 149 -15.37 -13.69 1.91
CA TYR A 149 -15.86 -13.59 3.27
C TYR A 149 -17.19 -12.82 3.36
N ASN A 150 -18.02 -13.23 4.32
CA ASN A 150 -19.26 -12.55 4.64
C ASN A 150 -19.00 -11.25 5.42
N THR A 151 -20.02 -10.40 5.58
CA THR A 151 -19.99 -9.09 6.27
C THR A 151 -19.66 -9.14 7.76
N ILE A 152 -19.46 -10.34 8.32
CA ILE A 152 -18.99 -10.55 9.69
C ILE A 152 -17.63 -9.87 9.90
N TYR A 153 -16.79 -9.86 8.87
CA TYR A 153 -15.51 -9.17 8.90
C TYR A 153 -15.71 -7.72 8.46
N GLN A 154 -15.49 -6.77 9.38
CA GLN A 154 -15.80 -5.35 9.15
C GLN A 154 -14.56 -4.46 9.00
N SER A 155 -13.36 -5.03 9.08
CA SER A 155 -12.13 -4.27 8.91
C SER A 155 -10.95 -5.14 8.50
N ILE A 156 -9.96 -4.48 7.92
CA ILE A 156 -8.66 -5.04 7.57
C ILE A 156 -7.61 -4.30 8.39
N VAL A 157 -6.77 -5.06 9.10
CA VAL A 157 -5.74 -4.54 9.99
C VAL A 157 -4.36 -4.85 9.42
N ASN A 158 -3.52 -3.82 9.29
CA ASN A 158 -2.11 -4.00 9.00
C ASN A 158 -1.35 -4.32 10.29
N THR A 159 -0.76 -5.51 10.38
CA THR A 159 0.02 -6.00 11.53
C THR A 159 1.54 -5.92 11.31
N THR A 160 1.99 -5.26 10.23
CA THR A 160 3.41 -5.08 9.92
C THR A 160 4.10 -4.27 11.01
N LYS A 161 5.22 -4.77 11.54
CA LYS A 161 6.09 -3.99 12.44
C LYS A 161 6.74 -2.85 11.65
N SER A 162 7.04 -1.70 12.27
CA SER A 162 7.87 -0.69 11.59
C SER A 162 9.23 -1.31 11.23
N VAL A 163 9.73 -0.99 10.04
CA VAL A 163 11.08 -1.32 9.59
C VAL A 163 12.13 -0.85 10.59
N ASP A 164 11.88 0.27 11.28
CA ASP A 164 12.79 0.87 12.27
C ASP A 164 12.96 0.05 13.55
N ILE A 165 11.98 -0.83 13.85
CA ILE A 165 11.98 -1.68 15.05
C ILE A 165 12.26 -3.16 14.74
N MET A 166 12.44 -3.52 13.46
CA MET A 166 12.76 -4.89 13.07
C MET A 166 14.20 -5.23 13.39
N THR A 167 14.44 -6.47 13.82
CA THR A 167 15.79 -7.02 13.97
C THR A 167 16.42 -7.26 12.60
N LYS A 168 17.77 -7.36 12.55
CA LYS A 168 18.51 -7.63 11.30
C LYS A 168 18.07 -8.93 10.61
N ALA A 169 17.66 -9.95 11.38
CA ALA A 169 17.13 -11.19 10.84
C ALA A 169 15.73 -11.00 10.24
N GLU A 170 14.84 -10.28 10.93
CA GLU A 170 13.50 -9.94 10.42
C GLU A 170 13.57 -9.09 9.14
N LEU A 171 14.52 -8.15 9.06
CA LEU A 171 14.75 -7.33 7.86
C LEU A 171 15.18 -8.13 6.63
N LEU A 172 15.92 -9.23 6.83
CA LEU A 172 16.36 -10.10 5.72
C LEU A 172 15.23 -10.98 5.17
N GLU A 173 14.22 -11.28 6.00
CA GLU A 173 13.05 -12.06 5.61
C GLU A 173 11.83 -11.19 5.26
N TYR A 174 11.93 -9.88 5.48
CA TYR A 174 10.84 -8.94 5.25
C TYR A 174 10.61 -8.69 3.76
N VAL A 175 9.41 -9.03 3.31
CA VAL A 175 8.90 -8.69 1.98
C VAL A 175 7.67 -7.82 2.19
N PRO A 176 7.70 -6.52 1.85
CA PRO A 176 6.54 -5.65 1.92
C PRO A 176 5.37 -6.21 1.11
N GLU A 177 4.19 -6.13 1.70
CA GLU A 177 2.92 -6.47 1.07
C GLU A 177 2.11 -5.19 0.87
N PHE A 178 1.49 -5.06 -0.30
CA PHE A 178 0.63 -3.92 -0.62
C PHE A 178 -0.77 -4.44 -0.95
N ILE A 179 -1.78 -3.85 -0.32
CA ILE A 179 -3.17 -4.06 -0.69
C ILE A 179 -3.44 -3.32 -1.99
N ARG A 180 -4.10 -3.99 -2.93
CA ARG A 180 -4.56 -3.36 -4.16
C ARG A 180 -6.03 -3.68 -4.38
N ILE A 181 -6.73 -2.74 -4.98
CA ILE A 181 -8.09 -2.98 -5.47
C ILE A 181 -8.25 -2.38 -6.86
N ASP A 182 -8.59 -3.22 -7.82
CA ASP A 182 -8.95 -2.76 -9.15
C ASP A 182 -10.44 -2.37 -9.19
N LEU A 183 -10.79 -1.34 -9.98
CA LEU A 183 -12.17 -0.84 -10.10
C LEU A 183 -13.16 -1.93 -10.54
N ASP A 184 -12.70 -2.92 -11.30
CA ASP A 184 -13.49 -4.07 -11.76
C ASP A 184 -13.85 -5.03 -10.62
N ARG A 185 -13.06 -5.03 -9.54
CA ARG A 185 -13.30 -5.85 -8.34
C ARG A 185 -14.18 -5.17 -7.30
N ILE A 186 -14.54 -3.90 -7.53
CA ILE A 186 -15.60 -3.22 -6.80
C ILE A 186 -16.90 -3.48 -7.57
N THR A 187 -17.78 -4.30 -7.02
CA THR A 187 -19.09 -4.59 -7.61
C THR A 187 -20.17 -3.84 -6.86
N ILE A 188 -21.08 -3.21 -7.59
CA ILE A 188 -22.19 -2.43 -7.02
C ILE A 188 -23.49 -2.92 -7.66
N GLU A 189 -24.34 -3.55 -6.86
CA GLU A 189 -25.68 -3.96 -7.26
C GLU A 189 -26.65 -2.80 -7.00
N ILE A 190 -27.35 -2.35 -8.05
CA ILE A 190 -28.35 -1.29 -7.93
C ILE A 190 -29.68 -1.93 -7.52
N LEU A 191 -30.20 -1.54 -6.36
CA LEU A 191 -31.50 -1.99 -5.89
C LEU A 191 -32.61 -1.07 -6.42
N PRO A 192 -33.77 -1.63 -6.79
CA PRO A 192 -34.95 -0.84 -7.08
C PRO A 192 -35.41 -0.08 -5.83
N ILE A 193 -36.05 1.07 -6.05
CA ILE A 193 -36.66 1.91 -5.02
C ILE A 193 -37.86 1.18 -4.42
#